data_AF-A0A853H4D5-F1
#
_entry.id   AF-A0A853H4D5-F1
#
_cell.length_a   1.000
_cell.length_b   1.000
_cell.length_c   1.000
_cell.angle_alpha   90.00
_cell.angle_beta   90.00
_cell.angle_gamma   90.00
#
_symmetry.space_group_name_H-M   'P 1'
#
loop_
_entity.id
_entity.type
_entity.pdbx_description
1 polymer ?
#
loop_
_entity_poly.entity_id
_entity_poly.type
_entity_poly.pdbx_seq_one_letter_code
_entity_poly.pdbx_strand_id
1 'polypeptide(L)'
;MNRLPALLLAVAANALPLSSAQANDDVLIVYDASGSMWGQVDGVNKIVTARKVMSELVKSWPENTNLGLIAYGHRSAGSCSDIETMIEPQRVDRDAFINTVNTITPKGKTLEFSMPEDAGDYEVRYLDVSQRTVLGRSIIKVQ
;
A
#
# COMPACT_ATOMS: atom_id res chain seq x y z
N MET A 1 -50.22 26.43 -56.91
CA MET A 1 -49.28 27.34 -56.21
C MET A 1 -49.12 26.83 -54.79
N ASN A 2 -48.06 26.07 -54.55
CA ASN A 2 -47.87 25.23 -53.35
C ASN A 2 -46.91 25.94 -52.37
N ARG A 3 -47.28 26.13 -51.10
CA ARG A 3 -46.40 26.68 -50.06
C ARG A 3 -46.25 25.60 -48.98
N LEU A 4 -45.10 24.90 -48.95
CA LEU A 4 -44.72 24.04 -47.82
C LEU A 4 -44.16 24.90 -46.68
N PRO A 5 -44.51 24.64 -45.41
CA PRO A 5 -43.81 25.24 -44.28
C PRO A 5 -42.52 24.45 -44.01
N ALA A 6 -41.39 25.17 -43.89
CA ALA A 6 -40.12 24.59 -43.47
C ALA A 6 -40.18 24.30 -41.96
N LEU A 7 -40.21 23.02 -41.59
CA LEU A 7 -40.12 22.57 -40.21
C LEU A 7 -38.64 22.55 -39.80
N LEU A 8 -38.22 23.55 -39.01
CA LEU A 8 -36.90 23.55 -38.38
C LEU A 8 -36.87 22.51 -37.26
N LEU A 9 -36.11 21.42 -37.47
CA LEU A 9 -35.84 20.41 -36.45
C LEU A 9 -34.67 20.88 -35.59
N ALA A 10 -34.96 21.40 -34.40
CA ALA A 10 -33.93 21.76 -33.41
C ALA A 10 -33.36 20.48 -32.77
N VAL A 11 -32.15 20.09 -33.14
CA VAL A 11 -31.42 18.99 -32.48
C VAL A 11 -30.85 19.52 -31.16
N ALA A 12 -31.53 19.21 -30.05
CA ALA A 12 -31.00 19.45 -28.71
C ALA A 12 -29.87 18.45 -28.42
N ALA A 13 -28.62 18.91 -28.49
CA ALA A 13 -27.46 18.14 -28.04
C ALA A 13 -27.51 18.02 -26.52
N ASN A 14 -28.04 16.89 -26.02
CA ASN A 14 -27.96 16.54 -24.60
C ASN A 14 -26.49 16.27 -24.25
N ALA A 15 -25.83 17.24 -23.61
CA ALA A 15 -24.52 17.03 -23.01
C ALA A 15 -24.68 16.05 -21.85
N LEU A 16 -24.28 14.79 -22.06
CA LEU A 16 -24.20 13.81 -20.99
C LEU A 16 -23.11 14.26 -20.00
N PRO A 17 -23.40 14.33 -18.68
CA PRO A 17 -22.37 14.60 -17.70
C PRO A 17 -21.39 13.41 -17.68
N LEU A 18 -20.15 13.67 -18.10
CA LEU A 18 -19.04 12.76 -17.88
C LEU A 18 -18.77 12.73 -16.37
N SER A 19 -19.26 11.69 -15.69
CA SER A 19 -18.82 11.40 -14.32
C SER A 19 -17.37 10.96 -14.38
N SER A 20 -16.46 11.76 -13.81
CA SER A 20 -15.10 11.32 -13.54
C SER A 20 -15.17 10.23 -12.48
N ALA A 21 -14.84 8.98 -12.84
CA ALA A 21 -14.58 7.95 -11.85
C ALA A 21 -13.45 8.45 -10.95
N GLN A 22 -13.74 8.71 -9.67
CA GLN A 22 -12.69 8.93 -8.68
C GLN A 22 -11.89 7.63 -8.60
N ALA A 23 -10.61 7.69 -8.97
CA ALA A 23 -9.70 6.58 -8.71
C ALA A 23 -9.64 6.39 -7.20
N ASN A 24 -9.84 5.15 -6.73
CA ASN A 24 -9.59 4.83 -5.33
C ASN A 24 -8.08 4.99 -5.08
N ASP A 25 -7.72 5.57 -3.93
CA ASP A 25 -6.32 5.62 -3.52
C ASP A 25 -5.83 4.19 -3.22
N ASP A 26 -4.63 3.86 -3.66
CA ASP A 26 -3.96 2.61 -3.29
C ASP A 26 -3.07 2.86 -2.07
N VAL A 27 -3.31 2.12 -0.99
CA VAL A 27 -2.48 2.13 0.22
C VAL A 27 -1.89 0.75 0.44
N LEU A 28 -0.58 0.71 0.68
CA LEU A 28 0.15 -0.51 0.95
C LEU A 28 0.69 -0.48 2.38
N ILE A 29 0.26 -1.45 3.20
CA ILE A 29 0.80 -1.60 4.55
C ILE A 29 2.05 -2.46 4.46
N VAL A 30 3.17 -1.94 4.99
CA VAL A 30 4.40 -2.72 5.15
C VAL A 30 4.43 -3.28 6.58
N TYR A 31 4.38 -4.60 6.68
CA TYR A 31 4.21 -5.32 7.93
C TYR A 31 5.52 -6.02 8.34
N ASP A 32 6.10 -5.57 9.46
CA ASP A 32 7.27 -6.21 10.07
C ASP A 32 6.88 -7.56 10.67
N ALA A 33 7.45 -8.63 10.12
CA ALA A 33 7.42 -9.96 10.68
C ALA A 33 8.83 -10.53 10.86
N SER A 34 9.83 -9.68 11.10
CA SER A 34 11.16 -10.12 11.53
C SER A 34 11.11 -10.83 12.89
N GLY A 35 12.09 -11.68 13.17
CA GLY A 35 12.22 -12.40 14.44
C GLY A 35 12.23 -11.48 15.67
N SER A 36 12.60 -10.20 15.51
CA SER A 36 12.54 -9.21 16.59
C SER A 36 11.12 -8.94 17.12
N MET A 37 10.09 -9.29 16.33
CA MET A 37 8.67 -9.19 16.70
C MET A 37 8.24 -10.22 17.76
N TRP A 38 9.09 -11.21 18.05
CA TRP A 38 8.96 -12.07 19.23
C TRP A 38 9.40 -11.39 20.53
N GLY A 39 10.12 -10.27 20.43
CA GLY A 39 10.43 -9.44 21.59
C GLY A 39 9.16 -8.94 22.28
N GLN A 40 9.28 -8.60 23.55
CA GLN A 40 8.16 -8.21 24.39
C GLN A 40 8.21 -6.72 24.74
N VAL A 41 7.02 -6.13 24.89
CA VAL A 41 6.80 -4.84 25.55
C VAL A 41 5.71 -5.09 26.58
N ASP A 42 5.97 -4.72 27.84
CA ASP A 42 5.06 -4.97 28.98
C ASP A 42 4.59 -6.43 29.08
N GLY A 43 5.49 -7.39 28.77
CA GLY A 43 5.22 -8.83 28.82
C GLY A 43 4.40 -9.38 27.64
N VAL A 44 4.05 -8.55 26.65
CA VAL A 44 3.30 -8.97 25.45
C VAL A 44 4.22 -8.98 24.24
N ASN A 45 4.22 -10.07 23.47
CA ASN A 45 5.00 -10.15 22.23
C ASN A 45 4.52 -9.07 21.24
N LYS A 46 5.45 -8.36 20.61
CA LYS A 46 5.15 -7.27 19.66
C LYS A 46 4.23 -7.74 18.53
N ILE A 47 4.40 -8.97 18.02
CA ILE A 47 3.53 -9.53 16.97
C ILE A 47 2.07 -9.64 17.39
N VAL A 48 1.79 -9.91 18.68
CA VAL A 48 0.42 -9.98 19.20
C VAL A 48 -0.23 -8.60 19.16
N THR A 49 0.50 -7.57 19.61
CA THR A 49 0.04 -6.18 19.55
C THR A 49 -0.13 -5.71 18.11
N ALA A 50 0.81 -6.04 17.22
CA ALA A 50 0.72 -5.68 15.80
C ALA A 50 -0.53 -6.27 15.12
N ARG A 51 -0.85 -7.54 15.38
CA ARG A 51 -2.08 -8.18 14.88
C ARG A 51 -3.35 -7.50 15.41
N LYS A 52 -3.36 -7.12 16.69
CA LYS A 52 -4.48 -6.38 17.30
C LYS A 52 -4.68 -5.03 16.62
N VAL A 53 -3.62 -4.23 16.51
CA VAL A 53 -3.66 -2.92 15.85
C VAL A 53 -4.12 -3.08 14.40
N MET A 54 -3.63 -4.10 13.69
CA MET A 54 -4.07 -4.34 12.32
C MET A 54 -5.55 -4.69 12.21
N SER A 55 -6.08 -5.49 13.14
CA SER A 55 -7.51 -5.78 13.18
C SER A 55 -8.35 -4.52 13.42
N GLU A 56 -7.91 -3.64 14.31
CA GLU A 56 -8.60 -2.38 14.61
C GLU A 56 -8.55 -1.43 13.41
N LEU A 57 -7.37 -1.26 12.80
CA LEU A 57 -7.14 -0.41 11.63
C LEU A 57 -7.99 -0.85 10.43
N VAL A 58 -7.98 -2.14 10.12
CA VAL A 58 -8.72 -2.71 8.99
C VAL A 58 -10.23 -2.64 9.21
N LYS A 59 -10.73 -2.61 10.44
CA LYS A 59 -12.17 -2.45 10.71
C LYS A 59 -12.68 -1.04 10.41
N SER A 60 -11.86 -0.01 10.66
CA SER A 60 -12.21 1.39 10.40
C SER A 60 -11.75 1.89 9.02
N TRP A 61 -11.15 1.04 8.18
CA TRP A 61 -10.60 1.46 6.90
C TRP A 61 -11.69 2.02 5.95
N PRO A 62 -11.46 3.14 5.25
CA PRO A 62 -12.41 3.70 4.29
C PRO A 62 -12.71 2.75 3.12
N GLU A 63 -13.97 2.69 2.67
CA GLU A 63 -14.37 1.79 1.58
C GLU A 63 -13.93 2.26 0.18
N ASN A 64 -13.53 3.52 0.05
CA ASN A 64 -13.06 4.16 -1.18
C ASN A 64 -11.52 4.12 -1.33
N THR A 65 -10.85 3.29 -0.53
CA THR A 65 -9.39 3.10 -0.58
C THR A 65 -9.11 1.62 -0.81
N ASN A 66 -8.27 1.34 -1.80
CA ASN A 66 -7.74 0.00 -2.01
C ASN A 66 -6.63 -0.26 -0.99
N LEU A 67 -6.67 -1.40 -0.32
CA LEU A 67 -5.70 -1.78 0.70
C LEU A 67 -4.91 -3.01 0.26
N GLY A 68 -3.59 -2.89 0.27
CA GLY A 68 -2.66 -3.99 0.08
C GLY A 68 -1.83 -4.27 1.34
N LEU A 69 -1.13 -5.38 1.32
CA LEU A 69 -0.25 -5.83 2.40
C LEU A 69 1.05 -6.36 1.81
N ILE A 70 2.17 -5.76 2.21
CA ILE A 70 3.50 -6.36 2.09
C ILE A 70 3.92 -6.84 3.48
N ALA A 71 4.45 -8.05 3.57
CA ALA A 71 5.13 -8.54 4.77
C ALA A 71 6.62 -8.71 4.51
N TYR A 72 7.45 -8.49 5.53
CA TYR A 72 8.86 -8.88 5.46
C TYR A 72 9.29 -9.73 6.65
N GLY A 73 10.23 -10.64 6.40
CA GLY A 73 10.84 -11.52 7.41
C GLY A 73 9.94 -12.68 7.87
N HIS A 74 8.91 -13.08 7.14
CA HIS A 74 7.96 -14.10 7.63
C HIS A 74 8.17 -15.54 7.14
N ARG A 75 8.99 -15.76 6.10
CA ARG A 75 9.18 -17.09 5.46
C ARG A 75 10.49 -17.74 5.85
N SER A 76 11.59 -16.98 5.81
CA SER A 76 12.95 -17.54 5.92
C SER A 76 13.73 -16.94 7.09
N ALA A 77 14.08 -17.78 8.07
CA ALA A 77 14.91 -17.39 9.19
C ALA A 77 16.27 -16.87 8.72
N GLY A 78 16.73 -15.76 9.30
CA GLY A 78 18.03 -15.17 8.97
C GLY A 78 18.10 -14.37 7.65
N SER A 79 17.04 -14.37 6.81
CA SER A 79 17.02 -13.60 5.57
C SER A 79 16.71 -12.12 5.81
N CYS A 80 17.46 -11.22 5.17
CA CYS A 80 17.24 -9.77 5.18
C CYS A 80 16.45 -9.28 3.95
N SER A 81 16.22 -10.14 2.95
CA SER A 81 15.56 -9.82 1.67
C SER A 81 14.19 -10.50 1.52
N ASP A 82 13.69 -11.13 2.57
CA ASP A 82 12.40 -11.80 2.56
C ASP A 82 11.26 -10.78 2.60
N ILE A 83 10.84 -10.30 1.44
CA ILE A 83 9.72 -9.38 1.23
C ILE A 83 8.70 -10.08 0.33
N GLU A 84 7.42 -10.01 0.69
CA GLU A 84 6.32 -10.61 -0.06
C GLU A 84 5.11 -9.68 -0.08
N THR A 85 4.53 -9.46 -1.27
CA THR A 85 3.18 -8.89 -1.38
C THR A 85 2.17 -9.99 -1.05
N MET A 86 1.59 -9.90 0.15
CA MET A 86 0.58 -10.82 0.65
C MET A 86 -0.79 -10.55 0.01
N ILE A 87 -1.10 -9.27 -0.21
CA ILE A 87 -2.36 -8.79 -0.77
C ILE A 87 -2.05 -7.62 -1.70
N GLU A 88 -2.36 -7.77 -2.99
CA GLU A 88 -2.32 -6.65 -3.94
C GLU A 88 -3.38 -5.60 -3.58
N PRO A 89 -3.11 -4.29 -3.76
CA PRO A 89 -4.08 -3.24 -3.50
C PRO A 89 -5.41 -3.50 -4.19
N GLN A 90 -6.45 -3.66 -3.39
CA GLN A 90 -7.82 -3.89 -3.85
C GLN A 90 -8.83 -3.45 -2.80
N ARG A 91 -10.11 -3.44 -3.16
CA ARG A 91 -11.18 -3.20 -2.18
C ARG A 91 -11.07 -4.19 -1.03
N VAL A 92 -11.02 -3.68 0.19
CA VAL A 92 -10.73 -4.51 1.37
C VAL A 92 -11.87 -5.47 1.70
N ASP A 93 -11.59 -6.78 1.65
CA ASP A 93 -12.32 -7.79 2.40
C ASP A 93 -11.69 -7.86 3.80
N ARG A 94 -12.39 -7.30 4.80
CA ARG A 94 -11.84 -7.09 6.14
C ARG A 94 -11.51 -8.40 6.82
N ASP A 95 -12.36 -9.42 6.69
CA ASP A 95 -12.17 -10.70 7.35
C ASP A 95 -11.05 -11.49 6.67
N ALA A 96 -11.02 -11.53 5.34
CA ALA A 96 -9.93 -12.16 4.60
C ALA A 96 -8.58 -11.50 4.91
N PHE A 97 -8.53 -10.16 4.96
CA PHE A 97 -7.32 -9.42 5.29
C PHE A 97 -6.79 -9.77 6.68
N ILE A 98 -7.66 -9.75 7.69
CA ILE A 98 -7.30 -10.09 9.07
C ILE A 98 -6.84 -11.55 9.17
N ASN A 99 -7.50 -12.47 8.45
CA ASN A 99 -7.08 -13.87 8.39
C ASN A 99 -5.68 -14.02 7.79
N THR A 100 -5.37 -13.32 6.69
CA THR A 100 -4.04 -13.31 6.09
C THR A 100 -2.99 -12.81 7.09
N VAL A 101 -3.22 -11.67 7.75
CA VAL A 101 -2.33 -11.15 8.80
C VAL A 101 -2.09 -12.17 9.90
N ASN A 102 -3.11 -12.94 10.27
CA ASN A 102 -3.01 -13.95 11.31
C ASN A 102 -2.21 -15.21 10.92
N THR A 103 -1.95 -15.43 9.63
CA THR A 103 -1.07 -16.52 9.18
C THR A 103 0.42 -16.17 9.26
N ILE A 104 0.75 -14.87 9.33
CA ILE A 104 2.12 -14.36 9.30
C ILE A 104 2.86 -14.71 10.59
N THR A 105 3.92 -15.50 10.49
CA THR A 105 4.75 -15.90 11.63
C THR A 105 6.11 -15.24 11.54
N PRO A 106 6.60 -14.57 12.59
CA PRO A 106 7.90 -13.93 12.51
C PRO A 106 9.08 -14.89 12.46
N LYS A 107 10.01 -14.73 11.50
CA LYS A 107 11.13 -15.67 11.29
C LYS A 107 12.48 -15.02 10.94
N GLY A 108 12.49 -14.20 9.90
CA GLY A 108 13.65 -13.58 9.25
C GLY A 108 14.26 -12.43 10.05
N LYS A 109 15.19 -11.70 9.43
CA LYS A 109 15.80 -10.52 10.04
C LYS A 109 14.98 -9.27 9.74
N THR A 110 15.24 -8.20 10.50
CA THR A 110 14.77 -6.86 10.13
C THR A 110 15.39 -6.48 8.79
N LEU A 111 14.67 -5.68 7.98
CA LEU A 111 15.17 -5.23 6.69
C LEU A 111 16.55 -4.60 6.82
N GLU A 112 17.48 -5.06 5.99
CA GLU A 112 18.76 -4.41 5.79
C GLU A 112 18.79 -3.87 4.35
N PHE A 113 19.09 -2.59 4.21
CA PHE A 113 19.43 -2.01 2.92
C PHE A 113 20.92 -2.22 2.69
N SER A 114 21.27 -3.08 1.74
CA SER A 114 22.66 -3.20 1.30
C SER A 114 23.03 -1.96 0.49
N MET A 115 24.10 -1.28 0.89
CA MET A 115 24.67 -0.20 0.09
C MET A 115 25.33 -0.79 -1.16
N PRO A 116 25.42 -0.03 -2.26
CA PRO A 116 26.17 -0.45 -3.44
C PRO A 116 27.65 -0.73 -3.09
N GLU A 117 28.26 -1.69 -3.80
CA GLU A 117 29.66 -2.09 -3.56
C GLU A 117 30.65 -1.02 -4.04
N ASP A 118 30.29 -0.26 -5.08
CA ASP A 118 31.14 0.80 -5.60
C ASP A 118 31.19 1.98 -4.62
N ALA A 119 32.39 2.54 -4.44
CA ALA A 119 32.54 3.78 -3.71
C ALA A 119 31.85 4.93 -4.45
N GLY A 120 31.13 5.77 -3.72
CA GLY A 120 30.36 6.85 -4.33
C GLY A 120 29.41 7.56 -3.38
N ASP A 121 28.86 8.66 -3.87
CA ASP A 121 27.77 9.37 -3.22
C ASP A 121 26.44 8.81 -3.73
N TYR A 122 25.67 8.20 -2.84
CA TYR A 122 24.33 7.66 -3.10
C TYR A 122 23.26 8.50 -2.41
N GLU A 123 22.03 8.47 -2.92
CA GLU A 123 20.91 9.20 -2.32
C GLU A 123 19.80 8.23 -1.94
N VAL A 124 19.41 8.26 -0.67
CA VAL A 124 18.19 7.60 -0.19
C VAL A 124 17.07 8.61 -0.25
N ARG A 125 15.96 8.25 -0.91
CA ARG A 125 14.76 9.08 -1.05
C ARG A 125 13.57 8.39 -0.42
N TYR A 126 12.80 9.13 0.39
CA TYR A 126 11.47 8.72 0.83
C TYR A 126 10.45 9.34 -0.11
N LEU A 127 9.66 8.50 -0.79
CA LEU A 127 8.77 8.91 -1.87
C LEU A 127 7.31 8.69 -1.46
N ASP A 128 6.47 9.70 -1.70
CA ASP A 128 5.03 9.50 -1.88
C ASP A 128 4.81 9.06 -3.33
N VAL A 129 4.47 7.78 -3.52
CA VAL A 129 4.28 7.20 -4.85
C VAL A 129 2.98 7.69 -5.48
N SER A 130 1.93 7.91 -4.67
CA SER A 130 0.62 8.36 -5.13
C SER A 130 0.67 9.80 -5.66
N GLN A 131 1.37 10.68 -4.95
CA GLN A 131 1.55 12.08 -5.34
C GLN A 131 2.84 12.32 -6.13
N ARG A 132 3.62 11.27 -6.42
CA ARG A 132 4.92 11.32 -7.11
C ARG A 132 5.87 12.38 -6.51
N THR A 133 5.88 12.49 -5.19
CA THR A 133 6.59 13.56 -4.47
C THR A 133 7.71 12.98 -3.62
N VAL A 134 8.86 13.68 -3.54
CA VAL A 134 9.93 13.33 -2.60
C VAL A 134 9.61 13.95 -1.24
N LEU A 135 9.33 13.11 -0.26
CA LEU A 135 9.03 13.51 1.12
C LEU A 135 10.30 13.77 1.93
N GLY A 136 11.40 13.10 1.59
CA GLY A 136 12.69 13.27 2.26
C GLY A 136 13.84 12.72 1.42
N ARG A 137 15.04 13.24 1.63
CA ARG A 137 16.26 12.75 0.99
C ARG A 137 17.47 12.89 1.90
N SER A 138 18.39 11.95 1.78
CA SER A 138 19.71 12.01 2.43
C SER A 138 20.77 11.48 1.49
N ILE A 139 21.91 12.17 1.44
CA ILE A 139 23.12 11.67 0.77
C ILE A 139 23.84 10.72 1.73
N ILE A 140 24.33 9.60 1.20
CA ILE A 140 25.17 8.65 1.92
C ILE A 140 26.43 8.43 1.10
N LYS A 141 27.58 8.53 1.76
CA LYS A 141 28.89 8.29 1.14
C LYS A 141 29.32 6.86 1.44
N VAL A 142 29.57 6.08 0.39
CA VAL A 142 30.21 4.76 0.48
C VAL A 142 31.68 4.95 0.12
N GLN A 143 32.58 4.49 0.99
CA GLN A 143 34.04 4.61 0.86
C GLN A 143 34.68 3.25 0.65
#